data_AF-A0A7R9W479-F1
#
_entry.id   AF-A0A7R9W479-F1
#
_cell.length_a   1.000
_cell.length_b   1.000
_cell.length_c   1.000
_cell.angle_alpha   90.00
_cell.angle_beta   90.00
_cell.angle_gamma   90.00
#
_symmetry.space_group_name_H-M   'P 1'
#
loop_
_entity.id
_entity.type
_entity.pdbx_description
1 polymer ?
#
loop_
_entity_poly.entity_id
_entity_poly.type
_entity_poly.pdbx_seq_one_letter_code
_entity_poly.pdbx_strand_id
1 'polypeptide(L)'
;GRITACISSQAGCAMGCVFCATGQMGFARQLTSDEIFEQAASLASEVKRGDSGDDVKGKSKRRLTNVVMMGMGEPLANYRNVMEAVRRMNDELGIGARRITVSTVGIVPNIRKLA
;
A
#
# COMPACT_ATOMS: atom_id res chain seq x y z
N GLY A 1 1.04 -19.25 3.62
CA GLY A 1 1.80 -18.14 4.23
C GLY A 1 1.29 -16.81 3.71
N ARG A 2 1.56 -15.71 4.41
CA ARG A 2 1.15 -14.35 4.03
C ARG A 2 2.40 -13.50 3.78
N ILE A 3 2.43 -12.75 2.69
CA ILE A 3 3.44 -11.72 2.41
C ILE A 3 2.70 -10.41 2.22
N THR A 4 2.99 -9.42 3.06
CA THR A 4 2.26 -8.16 3.14
C THR A 4 3.18 -7.00 2.79
N ALA A 5 2.80 -6.18 1.82
CA ALA A 5 3.47 -4.93 1.50
C ALA A 5 2.81 -3.77 2.25
N CYS A 6 3.62 -2.95 2.91
CA CYS A 6 3.18 -1.73 3.57
C CYS A 6 3.49 -0.54 2.66
N ILE A 7 2.45 0.12 2.14
CA ILE A 7 2.56 1.11 1.06
C ILE A 7 2.28 2.51 1.59
N SER A 8 3.12 3.46 1.19
CA SER A 8 2.98 4.88 1.51
C SER A 8 2.04 5.57 0.52
N SER A 9 1.27 6.55 1.01
CA SER A 9 0.34 7.35 0.21
C SER A 9 0.78 8.81 0.05
N GLN A 10 1.72 9.28 0.88
CA GLN A 10 2.22 10.66 0.88
C GLN A 10 3.71 10.68 1.23
N ALA A 11 4.40 11.76 0.84
CA ALA A 11 5.70 12.12 1.40
C ALA A 11 5.47 13.03 2.62
N GLY A 12 5.61 12.45 3.82
CA GLY A 12 5.21 13.09 5.08
C GLY A 12 3.72 12.88 5.38
N CYS A 13 3.18 13.55 6.39
CA CYS A 13 1.76 13.47 6.76
C CYS A 13 1.30 14.73 7.50
N ALA A 14 0.16 15.30 7.10
CA ALA A 14 -0.37 16.53 7.69
C ALA A 14 -1.18 16.30 8.98
N MET A 15 -1.44 15.04 9.35
CA MET A 15 -2.37 14.70 10.44
C MET A 15 -1.82 15.00 11.84
N GLY A 16 -0.51 15.21 11.98
CA GLY A 16 0.09 15.65 13.25
C GLY A 16 -0.09 14.67 14.43
N CYS A 17 -0.29 13.37 14.17
CA CYS A 17 -0.40 12.38 15.24
C CYS A 17 0.91 12.36 16.05
N VAL A 18 0.84 12.74 17.33
CA VAL A 18 2.02 13.02 18.18
C VAL A 18 2.93 11.82 18.40
N PHE A 19 2.41 10.61 18.25
CA PHE A 19 3.13 9.34 18.38
C PHE A 19 3.76 8.86 17.06
N CYS A 20 3.49 9.52 15.93
CA CYS A 20 3.93 9.10 14.61
C CYS A 20 5.10 9.96 14.13
N ALA A 21 6.26 9.34 13.87
CA ALA A 21 7.42 10.03 13.31
C ALA A 21 7.06 10.79 12.01
N THR A 22 6.27 10.17 11.12
CA THR A 22 5.82 10.80 9.87
C THR A 22 4.97 12.05 10.10
N GLY A 23 4.16 12.07 11.17
CA GLY A 23 3.37 13.26 11.54
C GLY A 23 4.25 14.39 12.06
N GLN A 24 5.37 14.08 12.72
CA GLN A 24 6.33 15.07 13.23
C GLN A 24 7.19 15.70 12.12
N MET A 25 7.47 14.97 11.04
CA MET A 25 8.21 15.50 9.88
C MET A 25 7.42 16.54 9.06
N GLY A 26 6.10 16.64 9.29
CA GLY A 26 5.20 17.48 8.50
C GLY A 26 4.81 16.84 7.17
N PHE A 27 4.13 17.61 6.33
CA PHE A 27 3.63 17.20 5.02
C PHE A 27 4.39 17.91 3.90
N ALA A 28 4.92 17.13 2.95
CA ALA A 28 5.56 17.68 1.77
C ALA A 28 4.62 17.66 0.56
N ARG A 29 4.15 16.47 0.14
CA ARG A 29 3.25 16.31 -1.01
C ARG A 29 2.49 15.00 -1.02
N GLN A 30 1.46 14.97 -1.86
CA GLN A 30 0.81 13.74 -2.27
C GLN A 30 1.72 12.90 -3.19
N LEU A 31 1.66 11.59 -3.04
CA LEU A 31 2.18 10.68 -4.06
C LEU A 31 1.14 10.54 -5.19
N THR A 32 1.62 10.41 -6.42
CA THR A 32 0.80 10.08 -7.59
C THR A 32 0.33 8.62 -7.52
N SER A 33 -0.68 8.26 -8.33
CA SER A 33 -1.13 6.87 -8.44
C SER A 33 0.00 5.93 -8.87
N ASP A 34 0.85 6.39 -9.79
CA ASP A 34 2.04 5.67 -10.26
C ASP A 34 3.04 5.41 -9.14
N GLU A 35 3.41 6.43 -8.37
CA GLU A 35 4.35 6.29 -7.23
C GLU A 35 3.82 5.35 -6.14
N ILE A 36 2.50 5.34 -5.92
CA ILE A 36 1.87 4.41 -4.95
C ILE A 36 1.88 2.98 -5.50
N PHE A 37 1.51 2.79 -6.77
CA PHE A 37 1.47 1.48 -7.42
C PHE A 37 2.87 0.87 -7.55
N GLU A 38 3.87 1.67 -7.92
CA GLU A 38 5.24 1.21 -8.17
C GLU A 38 5.87 0.60 -6.91
N GLN A 39 5.56 1.11 -5.71
CA GLN A 39 5.97 0.48 -4.45
C GLN A 39 5.48 -0.97 -4.36
N ALA A 40 4.20 -1.22 -4.68
CA ALA A 40 3.63 -2.57 -4.64
C ALA A 40 4.17 -3.47 -5.77
N ALA A 41 4.31 -2.92 -6.98
CA ALA A 41 4.84 -3.65 -8.13
C ALA A 41 6.31 -4.06 -7.94
N SER A 42 7.14 -3.16 -7.41
CA SER A 42 8.54 -3.42 -7.10
C SER A 42 8.67 -4.53 -6.05
N LEU A 43 7.94 -4.43 -4.93
CA LEU A 43 7.92 -5.47 -3.90
C LEU A 43 7.38 -6.80 -4.42
N ALA A 44 6.36 -6.79 -5.28
CA ALA A 44 5.86 -8.01 -5.92
C ALA A 44 6.91 -8.67 -6.83
N SER A 45 7.71 -7.86 -7.54
CA SER A 45 8.83 -8.35 -8.35
C SER A 45 9.96 -8.91 -7.48
N GLU A 46 10.32 -8.24 -6.38
CA GLU A 46 11.34 -8.71 -5.43
C GLU A 46 10.95 -10.05 -4.81
N VAL A 47 9.70 -10.19 -4.36
CA VAL A 47 9.18 -11.44 -3.79
C VAL A 47 9.24 -12.60 -4.81
N LYS A 48 8.98 -12.31 -6.09
CA LYS A 48 9.10 -13.31 -7.16
C LYS A 48 10.57 -13.69 -7.46
N ARG A 49 11.51 -12.73 -7.36
CA ARG A 49 12.95 -12.95 -7.62
C ARG A 49 13.67 -13.64 -6.47
N GLY A 50 13.29 -13.31 -5.23
CA GLY A 50 13.80 -13.94 -4.01
C GLY A 50 13.38 -15.41 -3.85
N ASP A 51 12.65 -15.98 -4.81
CA ASP A 51 12.34 -17.41 -4.93
C ASP A 51 13.53 -18.22 -5.51
N SER A 52 14.75 -17.68 -5.42
CA SER A 52 15.99 -18.31 -5.85
C SER A 52 16.56 -19.16 -4.70
N GLY A 53 16.25 -20.46 -4.63
CA GLY A 53 17.23 -21.41 -4.08
C GLY A 53 16.89 -22.29 -2.86
N ASP A 54 15.64 -22.44 -2.43
CA ASP A 54 15.25 -23.54 -1.51
C ASP A 54 14.06 -24.32 -2.09
N ASP A 55 14.34 -25.01 -3.20
CA ASP A 55 13.45 -25.97 -3.87
C ASP A 55 13.17 -27.19 -3.00
N VAL A 56 12.42 -26.98 -1.91
CA VAL A 56 11.64 -28.06 -1.30
C VAL A 56 10.44 -28.29 -2.21
N LYS A 57 10.58 -29.27 -3.11
CA LYS A 57 9.57 -29.82 -4.02
C LYS A 57 8.15 -29.68 -3.42
N GLY A 58 7.35 -28.75 -3.96
CA GLY A 58 5.92 -28.66 -3.68
C GLY A 58 5.39 -27.32 -3.11
N LYS A 59 6.22 -26.31 -2.85
CA LYS A 59 5.72 -24.99 -2.43
C LYS A 59 5.38 -24.09 -3.62
N SER A 60 4.12 -23.64 -3.67
CA SER A 60 3.61 -22.58 -4.55
C SER A 60 4.61 -21.42 -4.68
N LYS A 61 4.88 -20.98 -5.93
CA LYS A 61 5.66 -19.77 -6.26
C LYS A 61 5.38 -18.65 -5.25
N ARG A 62 6.43 -18.10 -4.66
CA ARG A 62 6.32 -17.04 -3.65
C ARG A 62 5.77 -15.78 -4.32
N ARG A 63 4.65 -15.25 -3.81
CA ARG A 63 4.00 -14.05 -4.37
C ARG A 63 3.59 -13.10 -3.26
N LEU A 64 3.56 -11.80 -3.58
CA LEU A 64 2.92 -10.82 -2.72
C LEU A 64 1.43 -11.18 -2.59
N THR A 65 0.93 -11.31 -1.36
CA THR A 65 -0.45 -11.75 -1.13
C THR A 65 -1.35 -10.67 -0.59
N ASN A 66 -0.80 -9.65 0.08
CA ASN A 66 -1.56 -8.63 0.78
C ASN A 66 -0.89 -7.25 0.65
N VAL A 67 -1.71 -6.21 0.63
CA VAL A 67 -1.26 -4.81 0.65
C VAL A 67 -1.98 -4.09 1.79
N VAL A 68 -1.25 -3.27 2.53
CA VAL A 68 -1.81 -2.35 3.53
C VAL A 68 -1.33 -0.93 3.26
N MET A 69 -2.26 0.02 3.18
CA MET A 69 -1.96 1.44 3.08
C MET A 69 -1.68 2.00 4.49
N MET A 70 -0.56 1.60 5.07
CA MET A 70 -0.13 1.94 6.44
C MET A 70 1.32 2.45 6.48
N GLY A 71 1.87 2.84 5.32
CA GLY A 71 3.16 3.49 5.23
C GLY A 71 3.05 4.97 5.63
N MET A 72 3.79 5.83 4.95
CA MET A 72 3.75 7.26 5.18
C MET A 72 2.48 7.90 4.60
N GLY A 73 1.87 8.81 5.36
CA GLY A 73 0.71 9.60 4.92
C GLY A 73 -0.65 9.08 5.37
N GLU A 74 -1.67 9.91 5.15
CA GLU A 74 -3.08 9.56 5.35
C GLU A 74 -3.73 9.22 3.99
N PRO A 75 -4.05 7.93 3.72
CA PRO A 75 -4.55 7.50 2.43
C PRO A 75 -5.82 8.22 1.99
N LEU A 76 -6.75 8.49 2.91
CA LEU A 76 -7.98 9.19 2.54
C LEU A 76 -7.76 10.68 2.29
N ALA A 77 -6.65 11.28 2.74
CA ALA A 77 -6.28 12.63 2.32
C ALA A 77 -5.75 12.64 0.87
N ASN A 78 -5.35 11.49 0.33
CA ASN A 78 -4.92 11.30 -1.05
C ASN A 78 -5.87 10.39 -1.87
N TYR A 79 -7.17 10.54 -1.64
CA TYR A 79 -8.20 9.60 -2.10
C TYR A 79 -8.10 9.20 -3.59
N ARG A 80 -7.94 10.17 -4.51
CA ARG A 80 -7.97 9.89 -5.96
C ARG A 80 -6.81 8.98 -6.38
N ASN A 81 -5.59 9.36 -6.02
CA ASN A 81 -4.37 8.60 -6.36
C ASN A 81 -4.36 7.22 -5.69
N VAL A 82 -4.78 7.14 -4.42
CA VAL A 82 -4.86 5.87 -3.69
C VAL A 82 -5.85 4.92 -4.34
N MET A 83 -7.06 5.38 -4.66
CA MET A 83 -8.08 4.49 -5.25
C MET A 83 -7.71 4.03 -6.65
N GLU A 84 -7.02 4.85 -7.43
CA GLU A 84 -6.46 4.44 -8.72
C GLU A 84 -5.39 3.36 -8.55
N ALA A 85 -4.42 3.57 -7.65
CA ALA A 85 -3.40 2.58 -7.35
C ALA A 85 -3.97 1.26 -6.81
N VAL A 86 -4.99 1.32 -5.94
CA VAL A 86 -5.67 0.13 -5.40
C VAL A 86 -6.33 -0.70 -6.51
N ARG A 87 -6.98 -0.05 -7.50
CA ARG A 87 -7.55 -0.75 -8.65
C ARG A 87 -6.46 -1.42 -9.48
N ARG A 88 -5.36 -0.72 -9.74
CA ARG A 88 -4.19 -1.28 -10.43
C ARG A 88 -3.56 -2.45 -9.69
N MET A 89 -3.43 -2.40 -8.36
CA MET A 89 -2.98 -3.53 -7.56
C MET A 89 -3.92 -4.75 -7.66
N ASN A 90 -5.23 -4.51 -7.81
CA ASN A 90 -6.21 -5.57 -8.01
C ASN A 90 -6.10 -6.18 -9.41
N ASP A 91 -6.10 -5.34 -10.45
CA ASP A 91 -6.18 -5.74 -11.85
C ASP A 91 -4.83 -6.24 -12.39
N GLU A 92 -3.75 -5.50 -12.15
CA GLU A 92 -2.43 -5.76 -12.73
C GLU A 92 -1.60 -6.74 -11.89
N LEU A 93 -1.70 -6.69 -10.56
CA LEU A 93 -0.96 -7.58 -9.66
C LEU A 93 -1.78 -8.80 -9.20
N GLY A 94 -3.09 -8.83 -9.50
CA GLY A 94 -3.99 -9.94 -9.13
C GLY A 94 -4.22 -10.07 -7.62
N ILE A 95 -4.04 -8.98 -6.85
CA ILE A 95 -4.25 -8.98 -5.40
C ILE A 95 -5.74 -8.72 -5.13
N GLY A 96 -6.48 -9.76 -4.78
CA GLY A 96 -7.93 -9.64 -4.52
C GLY A 96 -8.25 -8.54 -3.50
N ALA A 97 -9.32 -7.76 -3.74
CA ALA A 97 -9.68 -6.58 -2.94
C ALA A 97 -9.75 -6.82 -1.43
N ARG A 98 -10.22 -8.00 -0.99
CA ARG A 98 -10.24 -8.41 0.44
C ARG A 98 -8.85 -8.53 1.08
N ARG A 99 -7.78 -8.42 0.29
CA ARG A 99 -6.38 -8.47 0.72
C ARG A 99 -5.68 -7.12 0.57
N ILE A 100 -6.41 -6.07 0.20
CA ILE A 100 -5.94 -4.70 0.15
C ILE A 100 -6.67 -3.92 1.24
N THR A 101 -5.94 -3.45 2.25
CA THR A 101 -6.51 -2.69 3.37
C THR A 101 -6.13 -1.22 3.25
N VAL A 102 -7.14 -0.34 3.22
CA VAL A 102 -6.94 1.11 3.32
C VAL A 102 -7.14 1.54 4.77
N SER A 103 -6.08 2.00 5.44
CA SER A 103 -6.15 2.55 6.79
C SER A 103 -6.46 4.05 6.74
N THR A 104 -7.09 4.59 7.78
CA THR A 104 -7.34 6.03 7.91
C THR A 104 -7.37 6.45 9.37
N VAL A 105 -6.95 7.69 9.65
CA VAL A 105 -7.13 8.33 10.96
C VAL A 105 -8.54 8.90 11.17
N GLY A 106 -9.43 8.81 10.18
CA GLY A 106 -10.85 9.14 10.35
C GLY A 106 -11.37 10.31 9.52
N ILE A 107 -10.98 10.45 8.24
CA ILE A 107 -11.54 11.48 7.35
C ILE A 107 -12.96 11.08 6.91
N VAL A 108 -13.95 11.41 7.75
CA VAL A 108 -15.35 10.97 7.61
C VAL A 108 -15.95 11.18 6.21
N PRO A 109 -15.80 12.34 5.54
CA PRO A 109 -16.34 12.52 4.19
C PRO A 109 -15.77 11.51 3.18
N ASN A 110 -14.48 11.18 3.30
CA ASN A 110 -13.82 10.26 2.40
C ASN A 110 -14.05 8.79 2.77
N ILE A 111 -14.34 8.48 4.04
CA ILE A 111 -14.87 7.17 4.44
C ILE A 111 -16.23 6.93 3.77
N ARG A 112 -17.13 7.91 3.83
CA ARG A 112 -18.45 7.82 3.16
C ARG A 112 -18.34 7.68 1.65
N LYS A 113 -17.32 8.30 1.05
CA LYS A 113 -17.02 8.16 -0.38
C LYS A 113 -16.42 6.81 -0.75
N LEU A 114 -15.79 6.11 0.20
CA LEU A 114 -15.18 4.80 -0.01
C LEU A 114 -16.21 3.66 0.08
N ALA A 115 -17.26 3.86 0.89
CA ALA A 115 -18.37 2.92 1.08
C ALA A 115 -19.25 2.82 -0.17
#